data_AF-A0A853FAH1-F1
#
_entry.id   AF-A0A853FAH1-F1
#
_cell.length_a   1.000
_cell.length_b   1.000
_cell.length_c   1.000
_cell.angle_alpha   90.00
_cell.angle_beta   90.00
_cell.angle_gamma   90.00
#
_symmetry.space_group_name_H-M   'P 1'
#
loop_
_entity.id
_entity.type
_entity.pdbx_description
1 polymer ?
#
loop_
_entity_poly.entity_id
_entity_poly.type
_entity_poly.pdbx_seq_one_letter_code
_entity_poly.pdbx_strand_id
1 'polypeptide(L)'
;MGHYPENTNISLDDFNACGWREALEEARREDYSSMWQQLSSKARKATEEGNLEAGKVLWLLADACSMMLKPNSSNKPFAPFIVMDGKRSARPEDFKNEDIEFFSQIIPFIDEPKLCARISDIAWLLSKPRNHKHALSAIDNYRSIEIGTESWIRDGRDGRECWDRAIQLCLMLQAGAGERLKEIESKIVEALKESLPEDGYLANWLADLLSKHHLGVKDNRDIAEKLEALATYFEDSGDLHRARDYLDAASEWYKKSEDAPQSTVMIVRNAECWVKEAINMVAASFYFYESAIHKYRTIPKALRDQHNVEERIVELRGLMNEAGKLIKPQNPTTI
;
A
#
# COMPACT_ATOMS: atom_id res chain seq x y z
N MET A 1 -9.15 -1.76 -29.40
CA MET A 1 -8.40 -1.50 -30.66
C MET A 1 -7.64 -2.79 -30.92
N GLY A 2 -7.79 -3.42 -32.09
CA GLY A 2 -7.08 -4.66 -32.38
C GLY A 2 -5.58 -4.38 -32.50
N HIS A 3 -4.81 -4.78 -31.49
CA HIS A 3 -3.36 -4.58 -31.45
C HIS A 3 -2.61 -5.49 -32.44
N TYR A 4 -3.29 -6.54 -32.90
CA TYR A 4 -2.84 -7.57 -33.85
C TYR A 4 -4.08 -8.25 -34.46
N PRO A 5 -3.95 -8.96 -35.60
CA PRO A 5 -5.07 -9.73 -36.17
C PRO A 5 -5.64 -10.76 -35.19
N GLU A 6 -6.97 -10.94 -35.16
CA GLU A 6 -7.61 -11.83 -34.17
C GLU A 6 -7.17 -13.30 -34.26
N ASN A 7 -6.69 -13.73 -35.44
CA ASN A 7 -6.29 -15.11 -35.71
C ASN A 7 -4.77 -15.35 -35.57
N THR A 8 -4.01 -14.41 -35.01
CA THR A 8 -2.58 -14.63 -34.74
C THR A 8 -2.45 -15.67 -33.62
N ASN A 9 -1.92 -16.84 -33.97
CA ASN A 9 -1.60 -17.91 -33.02
C ASN A 9 -0.20 -17.67 -32.47
N ILE A 10 0.00 -17.95 -31.17
CA ILE A 10 1.28 -17.76 -30.48
C ILE A 10 1.69 -19.07 -29.81
N SER A 11 2.99 -19.26 -29.69
CA SER A 11 3.63 -20.44 -29.13
C SER A 11 4.69 -20.05 -28.11
N LEU A 12 5.25 -21.05 -27.41
CA LEU A 12 6.35 -20.83 -26.48
C LEU A 12 7.61 -20.30 -27.20
N ASP A 13 7.83 -20.67 -28.46
CA ASP A 13 8.97 -20.16 -29.24
C ASP A 13 8.84 -18.66 -29.48
N ASP A 14 7.62 -18.18 -29.73
CA ASP A 14 7.33 -16.74 -29.88
C ASP A 14 7.59 -16.00 -28.57
N PHE A 15 7.25 -16.59 -27.42
CA PHE A 15 7.58 -16.04 -26.11
C PHE A 15 9.09 -15.93 -25.87
N ASN A 16 9.83 -16.97 -26.23
CA ASN A 16 11.28 -16.99 -26.08
C ASN A 16 11.99 -15.97 -27.00
N ALA A 17 11.40 -15.69 -28.17
CA ALA A 17 11.99 -14.81 -29.18
C ALA A 17 11.47 -13.35 -29.14
N CYS A 18 10.37 -13.05 -28.44
CA CYS A 18 9.74 -11.72 -28.50
C CYS A 18 10.55 -10.62 -27.80
N GLY A 19 11.54 -10.99 -26.99
CA GLY A 19 12.41 -10.06 -26.30
C GLY A 19 11.72 -9.25 -25.20
N TRP A 20 10.84 -9.88 -24.42
CA TRP A 20 10.22 -9.21 -23.29
C TRP A 20 11.27 -8.80 -22.23
N ARG A 21 12.36 -9.56 -22.09
CA ARG A 21 13.44 -9.30 -21.12
C ARG A 21 14.13 -7.98 -21.38
N GLU A 22 14.58 -7.74 -22.60
CA GLU A 22 15.25 -6.50 -22.95
C GLU A 22 14.29 -5.31 -22.84
N ALA A 23 12.98 -5.52 -23.06
CA ALA A 23 11.99 -4.47 -22.81
C ALA A 23 11.95 -4.08 -21.33
N LEU A 24 12.03 -5.05 -20.42
CA LEU A 24 12.00 -4.77 -18.98
C LEU A 24 13.31 -4.19 -18.47
N GLU A 25 14.46 -4.57 -19.03
CA GLU A 25 15.76 -3.93 -18.72
C GLU A 25 15.78 -2.44 -19.11
N GLU A 26 15.02 -2.03 -20.13
CA GLU A 26 14.84 -0.63 -20.53
C GLU A 26 13.83 0.13 -19.66
N ALA A 27 13.17 -0.52 -18.70
CA ALA A 27 12.21 0.12 -17.81
C ALA A 27 12.95 1.04 -16.83
N ARG A 28 12.48 2.30 -16.74
CA ARG A 28 13.11 3.31 -15.86
C ARG A 28 12.90 3.02 -14.37
N ARG A 29 11.89 2.22 -14.06
CA ARG A 29 11.46 1.86 -12.71
C ARG A 29 10.94 0.43 -12.75
N GLU A 30 11.09 -0.27 -11.64
CA GLU A 30 10.57 -1.61 -11.45
C GLU A 30 9.07 -1.57 -11.08
N ASP A 31 8.23 -0.85 -11.84
CA ASP A 31 6.79 -0.76 -11.59
C ASP A 31 5.96 -1.24 -12.80
N TYR A 32 4.71 -1.65 -12.58
CA TYR A 32 3.87 -2.19 -13.67
C TYR A 32 3.58 -1.15 -14.76
N SER A 33 3.59 0.15 -14.43
CA SER A 33 3.38 1.21 -15.43
C SER A 33 4.54 1.27 -16.41
N SER A 34 5.78 1.18 -15.90
CA SER A 34 7.01 1.19 -16.67
C SER A 34 7.14 -0.09 -17.49
N MET A 35 6.82 -1.25 -16.91
CA MET A 35 6.74 -2.52 -17.64
C MET A 35 5.73 -2.43 -18.79
N TRP A 36 4.52 -1.93 -18.54
CA TRP A 36 3.50 -1.72 -19.58
C TRP A 36 4.00 -0.79 -20.69
N GLN A 37 4.64 0.32 -20.35
CA GLN A 37 5.17 1.27 -21.34
C GLN A 37 6.20 0.60 -22.26
N GLN A 38 7.17 -0.13 -21.70
CA GLN A 38 8.21 -0.76 -22.51
C GLN A 38 7.68 -1.94 -23.33
N LEU A 39 6.88 -2.81 -22.71
CA LEU A 39 6.27 -3.94 -23.41
C LEU A 39 5.36 -3.46 -24.55
N SER A 40 4.54 -2.43 -24.32
CA SER A 40 3.65 -1.88 -25.37
C SER A 40 4.42 -1.16 -26.50
N SER A 41 5.53 -0.50 -26.18
CA SER A 41 6.43 0.10 -27.15
C SER A 41 7.05 -0.96 -28.05
N LYS A 42 7.64 -2.02 -27.46
CA LYS A 42 8.24 -3.13 -28.21
C LYS A 42 7.19 -3.90 -28.99
N ALA A 43 6.00 -4.11 -28.42
CA ALA A 43 4.89 -4.77 -29.10
C ALA A 43 4.45 -4.01 -30.36
N ARG A 44 4.33 -2.68 -30.27
CA ARG A 44 3.99 -1.82 -31.42
C ARG A 44 5.04 -1.94 -32.52
N LYS A 45 6.32 -1.85 -32.16
CA LYS A 45 7.43 -1.98 -33.13
C LYS A 45 7.41 -3.35 -33.82
N ALA A 46 7.26 -4.44 -33.07
CA ALA A 46 7.18 -5.78 -33.63
C ALA A 46 6.00 -5.94 -34.61
N THR A 47 4.81 -5.43 -34.25
CA THR A 47 3.65 -5.43 -35.15
C THR A 47 3.89 -4.58 -36.41
N GLU A 48 4.51 -3.41 -36.30
CA GLU A 48 4.84 -2.52 -37.44
C GLU A 48 5.88 -3.16 -38.39
N GLU A 49 6.83 -3.94 -37.84
CA GLU A 49 7.83 -4.70 -38.59
C GLU A 49 7.29 -6.02 -39.18
N GLY A 50 6.01 -6.33 -38.95
CA GLY A 50 5.35 -7.53 -39.47
C GLY A 50 5.58 -8.81 -38.64
N ASN A 51 6.24 -8.71 -37.48
CA ASN A 51 6.41 -9.81 -36.54
C ASN A 51 5.20 -9.88 -35.60
N LEU A 52 4.08 -10.38 -36.13
CA LEU A 52 2.77 -10.32 -35.49
C LEU A 52 2.68 -11.21 -34.25
N GLU A 53 3.32 -12.37 -34.26
CA GLU A 53 3.34 -13.34 -33.17
C GLU A 53 4.08 -12.77 -31.95
N ALA A 54 5.30 -12.25 -32.15
CA ALA A 54 6.03 -11.55 -31.09
C ALA A 54 5.26 -10.31 -30.60
N GLY A 55 4.69 -9.54 -31.53
CA GLY A 55 3.84 -8.39 -31.20
C GLY A 55 2.66 -8.78 -30.31
N LYS A 56 1.96 -9.87 -30.63
CA LYS A 56 0.85 -10.39 -29.82
C LYS A 56 1.31 -10.80 -28.42
N VAL A 57 2.41 -11.56 -28.29
CA VAL A 57 2.94 -11.95 -26.98
C VAL A 57 3.24 -10.73 -26.12
N LEU A 58 3.95 -9.75 -26.67
CA LEU A 58 4.32 -8.53 -25.95
C LEU A 58 3.09 -7.70 -25.56
N TRP A 59 2.06 -7.62 -26.42
CA TRP A 59 0.80 -6.96 -26.08
C TRP A 59 0.05 -7.67 -24.95
N LEU A 60 0.01 -9.00 -24.92
CA LEU A 60 -0.62 -9.74 -23.82
C LEU A 60 0.07 -9.47 -22.48
N LEU A 61 1.42 -9.45 -22.47
CA LEU A 61 2.18 -9.10 -21.27
C LEU A 61 1.95 -7.63 -20.87
N ALA A 62 1.94 -6.71 -21.85
CA ALA A 62 1.66 -5.30 -21.60
C ALA A 62 0.27 -5.10 -21.00
N ASP A 63 -0.75 -5.71 -21.58
CA ASP A 63 -2.14 -5.60 -21.12
C ASP A 63 -2.29 -6.14 -19.70
N ALA A 64 -1.62 -7.25 -19.37
CA ALA A 64 -1.57 -7.79 -18.02
C ALA A 64 -0.98 -6.79 -17.00
N CYS A 65 0.09 -6.08 -17.38
CA CYS A 65 0.72 -5.02 -16.58
C CYS A 65 -0.08 -3.71 -16.56
N SER A 66 -0.98 -3.46 -17.51
CA SER A 66 -1.75 -2.21 -17.60
C SER A 66 -2.86 -2.06 -16.54
N MET A 67 -3.22 -3.16 -15.87
CA MET A 67 -4.29 -3.20 -14.87
C MET A 67 -3.81 -2.75 -13.49
N MET A 68 -4.64 -1.95 -12.81
CA MET A 68 -4.42 -1.61 -11.42
C MET A 68 -4.85 -2.78 -10.52
N LEU A 69 -3.97 -3.18 -9.60
CA LEU A 69 -4.27 -4.15 -8.55
C LEU A 69 -5.07 -3.43 -7.44
N LYS A 70 -6.23 -3.99 -7.09
CA LYS A 70 -7.15 -3.56 -6.02
C LYS A 70 -7.45 -4.77 -5.13
N PRO A 71 -6.55 -5.14 -4.21
CA PRO A 71 -6.70 -6.33 -3.41
C PRO A 71 -7.95 -6.26 -2.52
N ASN A 72 -8.52 -5.10 -2.21
CA ASN A 72 -9.80 -5.00 -1.48
C ASN A 72 -10.99 -5.81 -2.09
N SER A 73 -10.89 -6.30 -3.33
CA SER A 73 -11.86 -7.23 -3.90
C SER A 73 -11.23 -8.58 -4.24
N SER A 74 -11.45 -9.59 -3.39
CA SER A 74 -10.83 -10.92 -3.55
C SER A 74 -11.16 -11.60 -4.90
N ASN A 75 -12.36 -11.35 -5.44
CA ASN A 75 -12.84 -11.92 -6.71
C ASN A 75 -12.67 -10.99 -7.92
N LYS A 76 -12.40 -9.70 -7.71
CA LYS A 76 -12.13 -8.73 -8.78
C LYS A 76 -10.89 -7.89 -8.43
N PRO A 77 -9.73 -8.53 -8.29
CA PRO A 77 -8.51 -7.86 -7.82
C PRO A 77 -7.93 -6.91 -8.87
N PHE A 78 -8.38 -6.96 -10.12
CA PHE A 78 -7.87 -6.12 -11.20
C PHE A 78 -8.94 -5.18 -11.73
N ALA A 79 -8.58 -3.90 -11.85
CA ALA A 79 -9.42 -2.86 -12.44
C ALA A 79 -8.65 -2.12 -13.53
N PRO A 80 -9.35 -1.55 -14.53
CA PRO A 80 -8.71 -0.64 -15.47
C PRO A 80 -8.03 0.53 -14.72
N PHE A 81 -6.79 0.82 -15.09
CA PHE A 81 -6.02 1.95 -14.57
C PHE A 81 -6.47 3.28 -15.18
N ILE A 82 -6.73 3.31 -16.50
CA ILE A 82 -7.24 4.48 -17.22
C ILE A 82 -8.61 4.16 -17.80
N VAL A 83 -9.55 5.10 -17.68
CA VAL A 83 -10.84 5.10 -18.37
C VAL A 83 -11.08 6.53 -18.89
N MET A 84 -11.09 6.72 -20.20
CA MET A 84 -11.25 8.04 -20.84
C MET A 84 -11.92 7.89 -22.21
N ASP A 85 -12.98 8.66 -22.46
CA ASP A 85 -13.69 8.74 -23.76
C ASP A 85 -13.97 7.39 -24.43
N GLY A 86 -14.54 6.44 -23.67
CA GLY A 86 -14.87 5.10 -24.16
C GLY A 86 -13.67 4.17 -24.37
N LYS A 87 -12.44 4.64 -24.14
CA LYS A 87 -11.22 3.83 -24.07
C LYS A 87 -10.87 3.51 -22.63
N ARG A 88 -10.21 2.38 -22.42
CA ARG A 88 -9.69 1.99 -21.12
C ARG A 88 -8.46 1.10 -21.27
N SER A 89 -7.68 0.99 -20.20
CA SER A 89 -6.70 -0.10 -20.08
C SER A 89 -7.41 -1.45 -20.00
N ALA A 90 -6.64 -2.54 -20.09
CA ALA A 90 -7.16 -3.89 -20.04
C ALA A 90 -7.95 -4.17 -18.74
N ARG A 91 -8.76 -5.24 -18.78
CA ARG A 91 -9.41 -5.86 -17.63
C ARG A 91 -9.34 -7.38 -17.79
N PRO A 92 -9.56 -8.17 -16.73
CA PRO A 92 -9.49 -9.63 -16.82
C PRO A 92 -10.37 -10.23 -17.93
N GLU A 93 -11.56 -9.66 -18.16
CA GLU A 93 -12.50 -10.14 -19.18
C GLU A 93 -12.07 -9.88 -20.63
N ASP A 94 -10.95 -9.21 -20.87
CA ASP A 94 -10.42 -9.00 -22.22
C ASP A 94 -9.56 -10.16 -22.72
N PHE A 95 -9.03 -10.98 -21.81
CA PHE A 95 -8.22 -12.14 -22.15
C PHE A 95 -9.10 -13.31 -22.58
N LYS A 96 -8.79 -13.91 -23.73
CA LYS A 96 -9.48 -15.10 -24.24
C LYS A 96 -8.95 -16.35 -23.55
N ASN A 97 -9.69 -17.46 -23.64
CA ASN A 97 -9.28 -18.72 -23.02
C ASN A 97 -7.91 -19.20 -23.53
N GLU A 98 -7.62 -19.00 -24.82
CA GLU A 98 -6.35 -19.36 -25.43
C GLU A 98 -5.19 -18.52 -24.87
N ASP A 99 -5.45 -17.24 -24.56
CA ASP A 99 -4.47 -16.36 -23.92
C ASP A 99 -4.16 -16.83 -22.48
N ILE A 100 -5.18 -17.32 -21.75
CA ILE A 100 -5.01 -17.88 -20.40
C ILE A 100 -4.27 -19.21 -20.41
N GLU A 101 -4.53 -20.07 -21.40
CA GLU A 101 -3.78 -21.31 -21.60
C GLU A 101 -2.32 -21.01 -21.93
N PHE A 102 -2.07 -20.02 -22.79
CA PHE A 102 -0.73 -19.54 -23.09
C PHE A 102 -0.02 -18.98 -21.85
N PHE A 103 -0.68 -18.15 -21.04
CA PHE A 103 -0.14 -17.70 -19.76
C PHE A 103 0.29 -18.87 -18.86
N SER A 104 -0.52 -19.92 -18.80
CA SER A 104 -0.20 -21.12 -18.00
C SER A 104 1.07 -21.83 -18.48
N GLN A 105 1.34 -21.81 -19.79
CA GLN A 105 2.54 -22.41 -20.38
C GLN A 105 3.80 -21.58 -20.11
N ILE A 106 3.71 -20.25 -20.10
CA ILE A 106 4.88 -19.37 -19.97
C ILE A 106 5.31 -19.10 -18.53
N ILE A 107 4.42 -19.25 -17.54
CA ILE A 107 4.72 -18.97 -16.11
C ILE A 107 6.07 -19.56 -15.63
N PRO A 108 6.43 -20.82 -15.93
CA PRO A 108 7.71 -21.39 -15.48
C PRO A 108 8.96 -20.73 -16.06
N PHE A 109 8.83 -19.90 -17.10
CA PHE A 109 9.92 -19.27 -17.85
C PHE A 109 10.04 -17.76 -17.59
N ILE A 110 9.14 -17.19 -16.79
CA ILE A 110 9.19 -15.79 -16.36
C ILE A 110 10.00 -15.71 -15.06
N ASP A 111 11.16 -15.06 -15.12
CA ASP A 111 12.04 -14.85 -13.96
C ASP A 111 11.99 -13.42 -13.40
N GLU A 112 11.24 -12.51 -14.02
CA GLU A 112 10.91 -11.21 -13.44
C GLU A 112 9.75 -11.39 -12.44
N PRO A 113 9.97 -11.23 -11.12
CA PRO A 113 8.98 -11.56 -10.11
C PRO A 113 7.65 -10.82 -10.29
N LYS A 114 7.66 -9.51 -10.60
CA LYS A 114 6.42 -8.76 -10.76
C LYS A 114 5.61 -9.28 -11.95
N LEU A 115 6.27 -9.53 -13.09
CA LEU A 115 5.60 -10.10 -14.26
C LEU A 115 5.04 -11.50 -13.94
N CYS A 116 5.86 -12.36 -13.33
CA CYS A 116 5.47 -13.74 -13.03
C CYS A 116 4.28 -13.76 -12.07
N ALA A 117 4.29 -12.91 -11.04
CA ALA A 117 3.18 -12.79 -10.10
C ALA A 117 1.88 -12.34 -10.80
N ARG A 118 1.98 -11.31 -11.66
CA ARG A 118 0.82 -10.78 -12.39
C ARG A 118 0.20 -11.82 -13.32
N ILE A 119 1.01 -12.49 -14.13
CA ILE A 119 0.55 -13.52 -15.06
C ILE A 119 -0.03 -14.72 -14.30
N SER A 120 0.63 -15.12 -13.21
CA SER A 120 0.16 -16.21 -12.35
C SER A 120 -1.19 -15.90 -11.68
N ASP A 121 -1.40 -14.67 -11.18
CA ASP A 121 -2.65 -14.27 -10.53
C ASP A 121 -3.81 -14.15 -11.54
N ILE A 122 -3.54 -13.63 -12.75
CA ILE A 122 -4.53 -13.61 -13.84
C ILE A 122 -4.91 -15.03 -14.24
N ALA A 123 -3.92 -15.93 -14.43
CA ALA A 123 -4.18 -17.33 -14.74
C ALA A 123 -4.98 -18.01 -13.61
N TRP A 124 -4.63 -17.80 -12.35
CA TRP A 124 -5.42 -18.29 -11.21
C TRP A 124 -6.88 -17.82 -11.25
N LEU A 125 -7.09 -16.53 -11.54
CA LEU A 125 -8.41 -15.90 -11.53
C LEU A 125 -9.30 -16.46 -12.64
N LEU A 126 -8.75 -16.63 -13.84
CA LEU A 126 -9.51 -16.86 -15.08
C LEU A 126 -9.50 -18.32 -15.55
N SER A 127 -8.48 -19.13 -15.22
CA SER A 127 -8.42 -20.54 -15.66
C SER A 127 -9.63 -21.35 -15.18
N LYS A 128 -10.15 -22.20 -16.07
CA LYS A 128 -11.22 -23.17 -15.81
C LYS A 128 -10.79 -24.56 -16.34
N PRO A 129 -10.60 -25.57 -15.47
CA PRO A 129 -10.67 -25.51 -14.00
C PRO A 129 -9.55 -24.64 -13.41
N ARG A 130 -9.74 -24.16 -12.17
CA ARG A 130 -8.70 -23.41 -11.47
C ARG A 130 -7.51 -24.31 -11.16
N ASN A 131 -6.30 -23.80 -11.36
CA ASN A 131 -5.06 -24.48 -10.99
C ASN A 131 -4.43 -23.80 -9.78
N HIS A 132 -4.43 -24.47 -8.62
CA HIS A 132 -3.89 -23.91 -7.38
C HIS A 132 -2.40 -23.55 -7.47
N LYS A 133 -1.63 -24.19 -8.38
CA LYS A 133 -0.22 -23.87 -8.59
C LYS A 133 0.00 -22.44 -9.08
N HIS A 134 -0.95 -21.88 -9.85
CA HIS A 134 -0.88 -20.49 -10.29
C HIS A 134 -1.02 -19.53 -9.10
N ALA A 135 -1.93 -19.81 -8.17
CA ALA A 135 -2.06 -19.00 -6.95
C ALA A 135 -0.79 -19.07 -6.09
N LEU A 136 -0.19 -20.25 -5.94
CA LEU A 136 1.07 -20.41 -5.20
C LEU A 136 2.22 -19.65 -5.86
N SER A 137 2.35 -19.74 -7.19
CA SER A 137 3.32 -18.97 -7.97
C SER A 137 3.13 -17.45 -7.78
N ALA A 138 1.88 -16.98 -7.81
CA ALA A 138 1.56 -15.57 -7.56
C ALA A 138 1.97 -15.14 -6.15
N ILE A 139 1.64 -15.94 -5.12
CA ILE A 139 2.04 -15.64 -3.73
C ILE A 139 3.56 -15.56 -3.60
N ASP A 140 4.28 -16.55 -4.14
CA ASP A 140 5.73 -16.65 -4.00
C ASP A 140 6.47 -15.51 -4.68
N ASN A 141 5.98 -15.05 -5.83
CA ASN A 141 6.55 -13.91 -6.54
C ASN A 141 6.11 -12.55 -5.97
N TYR A 142 4.87 -12.41 -5.47
CA TYR A 142 4.47 -11.16 -4.82
C TYR A 142 5.23 -10.93 -3.50
N ARG A 143 5.50 -11.98 -2.72
CA ARG A 143 6.22 -11.89 -1.43
C ARG A 143 7.75 -11.88 -1.55
N SER A 144 8.28 -11.93 -2.77
CA SER A 144 9.71 -11.73 -3.05
C SER A 144 10.04 -10.28 -3.38
N ILE A 145 9.04 -9.45 -3.67
CA ILE A 145 9.22 -8.01 -3.87
C ILE A 145 9.76 -7.41 -2.56
N GLU A 146 10.85 -6.66 -2.66
CA GLU A 146 11.50 -6.02 -1.51
C GLU A 146 10.51 -5.15 -0.72
N ILE A 147 10.65 -5.15 0.60
CA ILE A 147 9.91 -4.26 1.49
C ILE A 147 10.75 -3.02 1.72
N GLY A 148 10.36 -1.90 1.10
CA GLY A 148 11.06 -0.63 1.25
C GLY A 148 10.21 0.56 0.85
N THR A 149 10.63 1.75 1.30
CA THR A 149 9.90 3.02 1.08
C THR A 149 9.59 3.28 -0.39
N GLU A 150 10.59 3.11 -1.28
CA GLU A 150 10.42 3.30 -2.73
C GLU A 150 9.39 2.32 -3.33
N SER A 151 9.43 1.06 -2.89
CA SER A 151 8.47 0.04 -3.33
C SER A 151 7.06 0.20 -2.75
N TRP A 152 6.83 1.12 -1.81
CA TRP A 152 5.53 1.38 -1.18
C TRP A 152 4.89 2.72 -1.60
N ILE A 153 5.68 3.68 -2.10
CA ILE A 153 5.23 5.03 -2.46
C ILE A 153 4.50 5.08 -3.81
N ARG A 154 3.78 6.17 -4.05
CA ARG A 154 2.81 6.52 -5.11
C ARG A 154 3.12 6.09 -6.56
N ASP A 155 4.39 5.92 -6.94
CA ASP A 155 4.81 5.42 -8.26
C ASP A 155 5.16 3.92 -8.25
N GLY A 156 5.36 3.34 -7.06
CA GLY A 156 5.57 1.93 -6.76
C GLY A 156 4.45 1.29 -5.92
N ARG A 157 3.21 1.83 -5.92
CA ARG A 157 2.05 1.29 -5.17
C ARG A 157 1.85 -0.22 -5.31
N ASP A 158 2.39 -0.79 -6.37
CA ASP A 158 2.43 -2.21 -6.61
C ASP A 158 2.98 -2.98 -5.42
N GLY A 159 4.04 -2.54 -4.72
CA GLY A 159 4.61 -3.31 -3.61
C GLY A 159 3.59 -3.56 -2.50
N ARG A 160 3.00 -2.50 -1.93
CA ARG A 160 1.94 -2.62 -0.92
C ARG A 160 0.80 -3.53 -1.39
N GLU A 161 0.28 -3.29 -2.59
CA GLU A 161 -0.86 -4.05 -3.10
C GLU A 161 -0.49 -5.51 -3.43
N CYS A 162 0.75 -5.78 -3.83
CA CYS A 162 1.28 -7.12 -4.07
C CYS A 162 1.34 -7.92 -2.77
N TRP A 163 1.88 -7.33 -1.69
CA TRP A 163 1.93 -7.98 -0.38
C TRP A 163 0.54 -8.22 0.20
N ASP A 164 -0.38 -7.25 0.08
CA ASP A 164 -1.78 -7.43 0.45
C ASP A 164 -2.44 -8.56 -0.36
N ARG A 165 -2.21 -8.59 -1.68
CA ARG A 165 -2.74 -9.65 -2.55
C ARG A 165 -2.17 -11.02 -2.19
N ALA A 166 -0.89 -11.12 -1.84
CA ALA A 166 -0.26 -12.36 -1.39
C ALA A 166 -0.92 -12.90 -0.12
N ILE A 167 -1.19 -12.03 0.87
CA ILE A 167 -1.94 -12.39 2.09
C ILE A 167 -3.32 -12.93 1.72
N GLN A 168 -4.06 -12.23 0.86
CA GLN A 168 -5.40 -12.65 0.48
C GLN A 168 -5.44 -13.97 -0.28
N LEU A 169 -4.49 -14.19 -1.19
CA LEU A 169 -4.37 -15.47 -1.89
C LEU A 169 -4.09 -16.60 -0.88
N CYS A 170 -3.26 -16.36 0.14
CA CYS A 170 -3.07 -17.33 1.21
C CYS A 170 -4.38 -17.61 1.97
N LEU A 171 -5.12 -16.56 2.35
CA LEU A 171 -6.41 -16.69 3.04
C LEU A 171 -7.46 -17.42 2.20
N MET A 172 -7.48 -17.20 0.88
CA MET A 172 -8.36 -17.89 -0.07
C MET A 172 -8.02 -19.38 -0.21
N LEU A 173 -6.72 -19.73 -0.21
CA LEU A 173 -6.26 -21.12 -0.33
C LEU A 173 -6.32 -21.89 0.99
N GLN A 174 -6.37 -21.20 2.14
CA GLN A 174 -6.37 -21.80 3.47
C GLN A 174 -5.20 -22.77 3.64
N ALA A 175 -5.46 -24.03 4.03
CA ALA A 175 -4.43 -25.07 4.17
C ALA A 175 -3.62 -25.30 2.88
N GLY A 176 -4.18 -24.97 1.71
CA GLY A 176 -3.48 -25.06 0.42
C GLY A 176 -2.31 -24.08 0.26
N ALA A 177 -2.25 -23.01 1.06
CA ALA A 177 -1.14 -22.06 1.05
C ALA A 177 0.12 -22.60 1.78
N GLY A 178 -0.04 -23.60 2.66
CA GLY A 178 1.02 -24.07 3.56
C GLY A 178 1.46 -22.97 4.53
N GLU A 179 2.77 -22.89 4.80
CA GLU A 179 3.36 -21.93 5.75
C GLU A 179 3.46 -20.48 5.20
N ARG A 180 3.05 -20.24 3.95
CA ARG A 180 3.28 -18.95 3.26
C ARG A 180 2.71 -17.74 4.00
N LEU A 181 1.53 -17.87 4.61
CA LEU A 181 0.92 -16.77 5.37
C LEU A 181 1.78 -16.38 6.58
N LYS A 182 2.28 -17.38 7.30
CA LYS A 182 3.15 -17.19 8.47
C LYS A 182 4.50 -16.60 8.07
N GLU A 183 5.07 -17.06 6.96
CA GLU A 183 6.30 -16.50 6.39
C GLU A 183 6.11 -15.05 5.96
N ILE A 184 4.98 -14.71 5.34
CA ILE A 184 4.62 -13.32 4.99
C ILE A 184 4.49 -12.46 6.24
N GLU A 185 3.73 -12.92 7.24
CA GLU A 185 3.55 -12.22 8.52
C GLU A 185 4.91 -11.95 9.18
N SER A 186 5.78 -12.96 9.26
CA SER A 186 7.10 -12.85 9.89
C SER A 186 7.97 -11.82 9.17
N LYS A 187 8.01 -11.83 7.83
CA LYS A 187 8.78 -10.85 7.04
C LYS A 187 8.28 -9.42 7.22
N ILE A 188 6.96 -9.20 7.24
CA ILE A 188 6.39 -7.86 7.43
C ILE A 188 6.68 -7.35 8.85
N VAL A 189 6.57 -8.21 9.86
CA VAL A 189 6.90 -7.87 11.24
C VAL A 189 8.38 -7.54 11.40
N GLU A 190 9.27 -8.33 10.80
CA GLU A 190 10.73 -8.08 10.80
C GLU A 190 11.06 -6.73 10.15
N ALA A 191 10.57 -6.48 8.94
CA ALA A 191 10.78 -5.20 8.24
C ALA A 191 10.25 -3.99 9.03
N LEU A 192 9.12 -4.15 9.73
CA LEU A 192 8.58 -3.11 10.62
C LEU A 192 9.52 -2.86 11.81
N LYS A 193 10.01 -3.92 12.47
CA LYS A 193 10.93 -3.82 13.61
C LYS A 193 12.27 -3.20 13.19
N GLU A 194 12.74 -3.45 11.98
CA GLU A 194 13.98 -2.91 11.42
C GLU A 194 13.86 -1.48 10.87
N SER A 195 12.65 -1.01 10.57
CA SER A 195 12.42 0.32 9.96
C SER A 195 13.10 1.46 10.74
N LEU A 196 13.73 2.37 10.03
CA LEU A 196 14.41 3.55 10.57
C LEU A 196 13.53 4.79 10.41
N PRO A 197 13.83 5.90 11.12
CA PRO A 197 13.07 7.14 10.92
C PRO A 197 13.11 7.67 9.48
N GLU A 198 14.15 7.30 8.74
CA GLU A 198 14.42 7.82 7.39
C GLU A 198 13.53 7.13 6.35
N ASP A 199 12.95 5.98 6.72
CA ASP A 199 11.93 5.26 5.95
C ASP A 199 10.56 5.95 6.01
N GLY A 200 10.46 7.08 6.71
CA GLY A 200 9.29 7.94 6.71
C GLY A 200 8.06 7.27 7.30
N TYR A 201 7.16 6.78 6.43
CA TYR A 201 5.89 6.15 6.82
C TYR A 201 5.86 4.63 6.65
N LEU A 202 6.98 4.00 6.26
CA LEU A 202 7.04 2.56 5.97
C LEU A 202 6.51 1.71 7.13
N ALA A 203 7.04 1.89 8.35
CA ALA A 203 6.60 1.15 9.52
C ALA A 203 5.09 1.30 9.79
N ASN A 204 4.54 2.50 9.60
CA ASN A 204 3.10 2.74 9.75
C ASN A 204 2.29 1.99 8.68
N TRP A 205 2.74 1.96 7.43
CA TRP A 205 2.06 1.21 6.35
C TRP A 205 2.12 -0.31 6.57
N LEU A 206 3.24 -0.84 7.06
CA LEU A 206 3.38 -2.25 7.41
C LEU A 206 2.46 -2.60 8.59
N ALA A 207 2.38 -1.73 9.60
CA ALA A 207 1.47 -1.88 10.73
C ALA A 207 -0.01 -1.88 10.28
N ASP A 208 -0.40 -0.98 9.37
CA ASP A 208 -1.74 -0.97 8.79
C ASP A 208 -2.05 -2.26 8.02
N LEU A 209 -1.10 -2.76 7.23
CA LEU A 209 -1.26 -3.99 6.47
C LEU A 209 -1.47 -5.22 7.38
N LEU A 210 -0.66 -5.35 8.45
CA LEU A 210 -0.83 -6.40 9.46
C LEU A 210 -2.19 -6.28 10.15
N SER A 211 -2.53 -5.05 10.57
CA SER A 211 -3.80 -4.73 11.23
C SER A 211 -5.01 -5.14 10.40
N LYS A 212 -5.02 -4.75 9.12
CA LYS A 212 -6.09 -5.04 8.16
C LYS A 212 -6.41 -6.53 8.05
N HIS A 213 -5.39 -7.38 8.13
CA HIS A 213 -5.52 -8.83 7.99
C HIS A 213 -5.50 -9.58 9.32
N HIS A 214 -5.53 -8.87 10.46
CA HIS A 214 -5.46 -9.45 11.80
C HIS A 214 -4.19 -10.30 12.02
N LEU A 215 -3.08 -9.88 11.44
CA LEU A 215 -1.75 -10.48 11.59
C LEU A 215 -0.92 -9.69 12.62
N GLY A 216 0.19 -10.26 13.06
CA GLY A 216 1.11 -9.68 14.05
C GLY A 216 0.63 -9.85 15.49
N VAL A 217 -0.34 -10.73 15.76
CA VAL A 217 -0.99 -10.86 17.08
C VAL A 217 0.01 -11.17 18.19
N LYS A 218 0.99 -12.02 17.90
CA LYS A 218 2.05 -12.39 18.87
C LYS A 218 3.05 -11.27 19.12
N ASP A 219 3.11 -10.30 18.21
CA ASP A 219 4.04 -9.18 18.20
C ASP A 219 3.33 -7.86 18.50
N ASN A 220 2.07 -7.88 18.95
CA ASN A 220 1.26 -6.66 19.16
C ASN A 220 2.02 -5.60 19.97
N ARG A 221 2.66 -6.04 21.06
CA ARG A 221 3.43 -5.17 21.95
C ARG A 221 4.70 -4.65 21.28
N ASP A 222 5.51 -5.51 20.67
CA ASP A 222 6.74 -5.11 19.98
C ASP A 222 6.47 -4.12 18.84
N ILE A 223 5.37 -4.32 18.09
CA ILE A 223 4.93 -3.41 17.03
C ILE A 223 4.55 -2.06 17.64
N ALA A 224 3.80 -2.03 18.74
CA ALA A 224 3.43 -0.79 19.42
C ALA A 224 4.67 -0.03 19.93
N GLU A 225 5.60 -0.72 20.60
CA GLU A 225 6.83 -0.14 21.12
C GLU A 225 7.72 0.41 20.00
N LYS A 226 7.80 -0.27 18.84
CA LYS A 226 8.54 0.24 17.67
C LYS A 226 7.92 1.50 17.10
N LEU A 227 6.59 1.54 16.95
CA LEU A 227 5.88 2.72 16.45
C LEU A 227 6.01 3.90 17.43
N GLU A 228 5.98 3.63 18.73
CA GLU A 228 6.21 4.64 19.77
C GLU A 228 7.64 5.21 19.72
N ALA A 229 8.65 4.36 19.52
CA ALA A 229 10.04 4.80 19.39
C ALA A 229 10.21 5.75 18.19
N LEU A 230 9.60 5.43 17.05
CA LEU A 230 9.59 6.29 15.86
C LEU A 230 8.80 7.58 16.11
N ALA A 231 7.65 7.51 16.77
CA ALA A 231 6.90 8.70 17.19
C ALA A 231 7.76 9.65 18.03
N THR A 232 8.49 9.11 19.01
CA THR A 232 9.38 9.89 19.89
C THR A 232 10.45 10.62 19.09
N TYR A 233 11.09 9.93 18.14
CA TYR A 233 12.06 10.56 17.25
C TYR A 233 11.45 11.71 16.43
N PHE A 234 10.25 11.52 15.87
CA PHE A 234 9.57 12.58 15.11
C PHE A 234 9.12 13.74 15.99
N GLU A 235 8.73 13.50 17.24
CA GLU A 235 8.46 14.57 18.21
C GLU A 235 9.72 15.38 18.51
N ASP A 236 10.85 14.72 18.78
CA ASP A 236 12.12 15.35 19.15
C ASP A 236 12.75 16.13 17.98
N SER A 237 12.54 15.66 16.75
CA SER A 237 12.97 16.36 15.53
C SER A 237 12.01 17.47 15.08
N GLY A 238 10.84 17.59 15.72
CA GLY A 238 9.84 18.61 15.40
C GLY A 238 8.91 18.28 14.23
N ASP A 239 8.98 17.08 13.63
CA ASP A 239 7.97 16.59 12.67
C ASP A 239 6.72 16.12 13.44
N LEU A 240 6.02 17.10 14.02
CA LEU A 240 4.88 16.85 14.90
C LEU A 240 3.72 16.20 14.16
N HIS A 241 3.56 16.45 12.85
CA HIS A 241 2.54 15.80 12.04
C HIS A 241 2.78 14.30 11.97
N ARG A 242 3.99 13.88 11.58
CA ARG A 242 4.33 12.47 11.49
C ARG A 242 4.32 11.80 12.87
N ALA A 243 4.80 12.49 13.90
CA ALA A 243 4.72 12.00 15.27
C ALA A 243 3.29 11.60 15.66
N ARG A 244 2.29 12.44 15.34
CA ARG A 244 0.87 12.14 15.61
C ARG A 244 0.39 10.88 14.90
N ASP A 245 0.72 10.72 13.63
CA ASP A 245 0.31 9.53 12.86
C ASP A 245 0.90 8.25 13.47
N TYR A 246 2.16 8.29 13.93
CA TYR A 246 2.80 7.16 14.61
C TYR A 246 2.25 6.91 16.02
N LEU A 247 1.93 7.95 16.79
CA LEU A 247 1.28 7.82 18.09
C LEU A 247 -0.12 7.20 17.97
N ASP A 248 -0.85 7.53 16.90
CA ASP A 248 -2.15 6.92 16.63
C ASP A 248 -2.03 5.44 16.29
N ALA A 249 -1.07 5.08 15.44
CA ALA A 249 -0.77 3.69 15.16
C ALA A 249 -0.34 2.93 16.43
N ALA A 250 0.60 3.47 17.21
CA ALA A 250 1.08 2.88 18.46
C ALA A 250 -0.06 2.69 19.47
N SER A 251 -0.94 3.68 19.63
CA SER A 251 -2.14 3.59 20.48
C SER A 251 -3.02 2.39 20.10
N GLU A 252 -3.33 2.21 18.82
CA GLU A 252 -4.17 1.10 18.37
C GLU A 252 -3.50 -0.26 18.60
N TRP A 253 -2.18 -0.35 18.43
CA TRP A 253 -1.44 -1.58 18.71
C TRP A 253 -1.32 -1.88 20.22
N TYR A 254 -1.16 -0.86 21.06
CA TYR A 254 -1.23 -1.05 22.52
C TYR A 254 -2.61 -1.55 22.96
N LYS A 255 -3.70 -1.04 22.39
CA LYS A 255 -5.05 -1.58 22.65
C LYS A 255 -5.16 -3.06 22.27
N LYS A 256 -4.60 -3.47 21.13
CA LYS A 256 -4.56 -4.89 20.71
C LYS A 256 -3.70 -5.76 21.63
N SER A 257 -2.69 -5.18 22.27
CA SER A 257 -1.89 -5.85 23.33
C SER A 257 -2.56 -5.84 24.71
N GLU A 258 -3.80 -5.34 24.81
CA GLU A 258 -4.55 -5.16 26.07
C GLU A 258 -3.89 -4.18 27.07
N ASP A 259 -2.98 -3.32 26.60
CA ASP A 259 -2.29 -2.28 27.38
C ASP A 259 -3.01 -0.92 27.23
N ALA A 260 -4.23 -0.85 27.79
CA ALA A 260 -5.05 0.36 27.77
C ALA A 260 -4.37 1.60 28.41
N PRO A 261 -3.58 1.46 29.51
CA PRO A 261 -2.80 2.57 30.04
C PRO A 261 -1.80 3.13 29.01
N GLN A 262 -0.97 2.29 28.37
CA GLN A 262 -0.01 2.79 27.37
C GLN A 262 -0.69 3.37 26.14
N SER A 263 -1.78 2.76 25.67
CA SER A 263 -2.60 3.37 24.61
C SER A 263 -3.06 4.78 24.99
N THR A 264 -3.48 4.99 26.25
CA THR A 264 -3.92 6.31 26.71
C THR A 264 -2.76 7.31 26.74
N VAL A 265 -1.57 6.88 27.17
CA VAL A 265 -0.35 7.71 27.10
C VAL A 265 -0.09 8.18 25.67
N MET A 266 -0.24 7.31 24.66
CA MET A 266 -0.06 7.69 23.26
C MET A 266 -1.09 8.73 22.79
N ILE A 267 -2.36 8.58 23.20
CA ILE A 267 -3.42 9.57 22.89
C ILE A 267 -3.10 10.93 23.51
N VAL A 268 -2.63 10.96 24.76
CA VAL A 268 -2.22 12.20 25.44
C VAL A 268 -1.04 12.86 24.71
N ARG A 269 0.00 12.09 24.37
CA ARG A 269 1.16 12.60 23.61
C ARG A 269 0.74 13.18 22.25
N ASN A 270 -0.20 12.53 21.55
CA ASN A 270 -0.72 13.03 20.28
C ASN A 270 -1.44 14.37 20.47
N ALA A 271 -2.29 14.47 21.50
CA ALA A 271 -2.97 15.72 21.84
C ALA A 271 -1.97 16.85 22.13
N GLU A 272 -0.89 16.56 22.85
CA GLU A 272 0.15 17.54 23.15
C GLU A 272 1.01 17.93 21.94
N CYS A 273 1.14 17.06 20.92
CA CYS A 273 1.74 17.47 19.64
C CYS A 273 0.93 18.58 18.96
N TRP A 274 -0.40 18.51 19.00
CA TRP A 274 -1.24 19.61 18.50
C TRP A 274 -1.04 20.90 19.31
N VAL A 275 -0.87 20.79 20.62
CA VAL A 275 -0.57 21.96 21.48
C VAL A 275 0.75 22.60 21.10
N LYS A 276 1.81 21.80 20.90
CA LYS A 276 3.12 22.28 20.42
C LYS A 276 2.99 23.03 19.09
N GLU A 277 2.19 22.54 18.14
CA GLU A 277 1.90 23.25 16.88
C GLU A 277 1.12 24.55 17.10
N ALA A 278 0.15 24.56 18.00
CA ALA A 278 -0.63 25.76 18.32
C ALA A 278 0.25 26.91 18.83
N ILE A 279 1.26 26.59 19.63
CA ILE A 279 2.22 27.55 20.16
C ILE A 279 3.13 28.10 19.04
N ASN A 280 3.59 27.23 18.14
CA ASN A 280 4.52 27.61 17.07
C ASN A 280 3.84 28.34 15.90
N MET A 281 2.57 28.05 15.62
CA MET A 281 1.82 28.59 14.48
C MET A 281 0.63 29.42 14.92
N VAL A 282 0.91 30.64 15.41
CA VAL A 282 -0.10 31.56 15.97
C VAL A 282 -1.31 31.77 15.06
N ALA A 283 -1.12 31.87 13.74
CA ALA A 283 -2.20 32.09 12.77
C ALA A 283 -3.22 30.94 12.68
N ALA A 284 -2.82 29.71 13.02
CA ALA A 284 -3.66 28.51 13.01
C ALA A 284 -3.88 27.91 14.41
N SER A 285 -3.42 28.61 15.45
CA SER A 285 -3.45 28.14 16.84
C SER A 285 -4.83 27.71 17.33
N PHE A 286 -5.90 28.41 16.91
CA PHE A 286 -7.28 28.02 17.20
C PHE A 286 -7.60 26.59 16.75
N TYR A 287 -7.29 26.27 15.49
CA TYR A 287 -7.54 24.94 14.90
C TYR A 287 -6.75 23.84 15.63
N PHE A 288 -5.50 24.13 15.99
CA PHE A 288 -4.65 23.17 16.68
C PHE A 288 -5.10 22.91 18.13
N TYR A 289 -5.49 23.96 18.88
CA TYR A 289 -6.09 23.76 20.20
C TYR A 289 -7.42 22.99 20.14
N GLU A 290 -8.27 23.29 19.15
CA GLU A 290 -9.52 22.55 18.93
C GLU A 290 -9.23 21.06 18.66
N SER A 291 -8.24 20.77 17.82
CA SER A 291 -7.79 19.41 17.51
C SER A 291 -7.24 18.67 18.73
N ALA A 292 -6.44 19.34 19.58
CA ALA A 292 -5.95 18.80 20.84
C ALA A 292 -7.11 18.41 21.79
N ILE A 293 -8.10 19.30 21.95
CA ILE A 293 -9.30 19.05 22.77
C ILE A 293 -10.08 17.85 22.23
N HIS A 294 -10.26 17.77 20.91
CA HIS A 294 -10.92 16.63 20.28
C HIS A 294 -10.18 15.32 20.58
N LYS A 295 -8.83 15.33 20.48
CA LYS A 295 -8.02 14.15 20.77
C LYS A 295 -8.13 13.71 22.22
N TYR A 296 -8.01 14.64 23.17
CA TYR A 296 -8.21 14.37 24.60
C TYR A 296 -9.57 13.73 24.91
N ARG A 297 -10.64 14.16 24.23
CA ARG A 297 -11.99 13.59 24.43
C ARG A 297 -12.12 12.14 23.97
N THR A 298 -11.19 11.63 23.16
CA THR A 298 -11.17 10.21 22.77
C THR A 298 -10.70 9.28 23.89
N ILE A 299 -10.06 9.82 24.95
CA ILE A 299 -9.61 9.04 26.11
C ILE A 299 -10.83 8.45 26.85
N PRO A 300 -10.83 7.13 27.16
CA PRO A 300 -11.89 6.50 27.95
C PRO A 300 -12.06 7.17 29.31
N LYS A 301 -13.31 7.42 29.72
CA LYS A 301 -13.63 8.15 30.97
C LYS A 301 -12.90 7.60 32.20
N ALA A 302 -12.80 6.27 32.32
CA ALA A 302 -12.15 5.60 33.44
C ALA A 302 -10.64 5.88 33.57
N LEU A 303 -10.00 6.37 32.50
CA LEU A 303 -8.55 6.65 32.45
C LEU A 303 -8.25 8.16 32.42
N ARG A 304 -9.27 9.02 32.45
CA ARG A 304 -9.08 10.47 32.34
C ARG A 304 -8.43 11.10 33.57
N ASP A 305 -8.81 10.65 34.75
CA ASP A 305 -8.31 11.20 36.01
C ASP A 305 -6.80 11.00 36.15
N GLN A 306 -6.26 9.88 35.63
CA GLN A 306 -4.82 9.58 35.66
C GLN A 306 -3.97 10.60 34.89
N HIS A 307 -4.57 11.33 33.96
CA HIS A 307 -3.90 12.29 33.09
C HIS A 307 -4.46 13.72 33.23
N ASN A 308 -5.29 14.00 34.25
CA ASN A 308 -5.92 15.31 34.48
C ASN A 308 -6.59 15.88 33.20
N VAL A 309 -7.29 15.01 32.46
CA VAL A 309 -7.78 15.34 31.11
C VAL A 309 -8.79 16.48 31.15
N GLU A 310 -9.66 16.54 32.16
CA GLU A 310 -10.70 17.57 32.23
C GLU A 310 -10.09 18.94 32.56
N GLU A 311 -9.12 19.00 33.49
CA GLU A 311 -8.36 20.22 33.78
C GLU A 311 -7.61 20.71 32.54
N ARG A 312 -6.92 19.80 31.82
CA ARG A 312 -6.20 20.14 30.60
C ARG A 312 -7.13 20.65 29.51
N ILE A 313 -8.30 20.05 29.31
CA ILE A 313 -9.31 20.54 28.35
C ILE A 313 -9.79 21.96 28.72
N VAL A 314 -9.99 22.26 30.01
CA VAL A 314 -10.39 23.60 30.47
C VAL A 314 -9.30 24.63 30.13
N GLU A 315 -8.04 24.30 30.39
CA GLU A 315 -6.89 25.15 30.03
C GLU A 315 -6.83 25.40 28.53
N LEU A 316 -6.90 24.35 27.70
CA LEU A 316 -6.84 24.45 26.24
C LEU A 316 -7.99 25.29 25.68
N ARG A 317 -9.18 25.23 26.28
CA ARG A 317 -10.31 26.12 25.91
C ARG A 317 -10.00 27.59 26.20
N GLY A 318 -9.30 27.88 27.31
CA GLY A 318 -8.80 29.21 27.63
C GLY A 318 -7.87 29.73 26.53
N LEU A 319 -6.83 28.95 26.21
CA LEU A 319 -5.85 29.28 25.18
C LEU A 319 -6.49 29.44 23.79
N MET A 320 -7.42 28.56 23.43
CA MET A 320 -8.18 28.63 22.18
C MET A 320 -9.01 29.93 22.08
N ASN A 321 -9.65 30.35 23.18
CA ASN A 321 -10.42 31.60 23.21
C ASN A 321 -9.53 32.83 23.09
N GLU A 322 -8.33 32.81 23.67
CA GLU A 322 -7.33 33.89 23.53
C GLU A 322 -6.82 33.98 22.08
N ALA A 323 -6.46 32.85 21.48
CA ALA A 323 -6.10 32.77 20.07
C ALA A 323 -7.19 33.35 19.15
N GLY A 324 -8.46 32.99 19.39
CA GLY A 324 -9.59 33.50 18.62
C GLY A 324 -9.81 35.02 18.74
N LYS A 325 -9.37 35.66 19.83
CA LYS A 325 -9.43 37.13 19.98
C LYS A 325 -8.35 37.83 19.15
N LEU A 326 -7.19 37.21 18.95
CA LEU A 326 -6.08 37.76 18.16
C LEU A 326 -6.33 37.72 16.65
N ILE A 327 -7.19 36.80 16.19
CA ILE A 327 -7.53 36.61 14.76
C ILE A 327 -8.62 37.60 14.29
N LYS A 328 -9.43 38.15 15.19
CA LYS A 328 -10.43 39.17 14.82
C LYS A 328 -9.71 40.49 14.50
N PRO A 329 -9.98 41.13 13.34
CA PRO A 329 -9.39 42.43 13.06
C PRO A 329 -9.79 43.41 14.16
N GLN A 330 -8.81 44.09 14.75
CA GLN A 330 -9.10 45.29 15.53
C GLN A 330 -9.75 46.28 14.57
N ASN A 331 -11.07 46.50 14.72
CA ASN A 331 -11.75 47.57 13.99
C ASN A 331 -10.96 48.87 14.22
N PRO A 332 -10.51 49.57 13.16
CA PRO A 332 -9.88 50.86 13.34
C PRO A 332 -10.90 51.76 14.02
N THR A 333 -10.56 52.22 15.22
CA THR A 333 -11.36 53.21 15.93
C THR A 333 -11.33 54.48 15.09
N THR A 334 -12.47 54.82 14.50
CA THR A 334 -12.69 56.05 13.74
C THR A 334 -12.32 57.24 14.62
N ILE A 335 -11.39 58.08 14.14
CA ILE A 335 -11.18 59.45 14.63
C ILE A 335 -11.86 60.40 13.67
#